data_AF-A0A7W5EPQ6-F1
#
_entry.id   AF-A0A7W5EPQ6-F1
#
_cell.length_a   1.000
_cell.length_b   1.000
_cell.length_c   1.000
_cell.angle_alpha   90.00
_cell.angle_beta   90.00
_cell.angle_gamma   90.00
#
_symmetry.space_group_name_H-M   'P 1'
#
loop_
_entity.id
_entity.type
_entity.pdbx_description
1 polymer ?
#
loop_
_entity_poly.entity_id
_entity_poly.type
_entity_poly.pdbx_seq_one_letter_code
_entity_poly.pdbx_strand_id
1 'polypeptide(L)'
;MKALPRTGGIAKYVDAAPELSAVRPCLGALDYAGVRERCNDQTHHNFLDHLLLNDGKVYLKNRAEWIAQLGSDTLDIVILHLAYSFCLSGHHMMSSDYMDALEVGMTPEHGSEDWVAPYVQAFLAERVVPRCPGLIEALRKETGMELEG
;
A
#
# COMPACT_ATOMS: atom_id res chain seq x y z
N MET A 1 -19.54 13.34 -19.71
CA MET A 1 -18.65 12.53 -18.83
C MET A 1 -19.40 12.27 -17.54
N LYS A 2 -19.55 11.01 -17.10
CA LYS A 2 -20.19 10.72 -15.80
C LYS A 2 -19.22 11.09 -14.68
N ALA A 3 -19.71 11.78 -13.65
CA ALA A 3 -18.92 12.05 -12.46
C ALA A 3 -18.55 10.75 -11.77
N LEU A 4 -17.33 10.67 -11.23
CA LEU A 4 -16.91 9.55 -10.39
C LEU A 4 -17.77 9.51 -9.12
N PRO A 5 -18.03 8.31 -8.56
CA PRO A 5 -18.78 8.19 -7.32
C PRO A 5 -18.05 8.88 -6.17
N ARG A 6 -18.81 9.37 -5.18
CA ARG A 6 -18.23 9.88 -3.93
C ARG A 6 -17.48 8.75 -3.20
N THR A 7 -16.59 9.12 -2.30
CA THR A 7 -15.76 8.18 -1.49
C THR A 7 -16.56 7.02 -0.89
N GLY A 8 -17.72 7.30 -0.27
CA GLY A 8 -18.59 6.25 0.27
C GLY A 8 -19.23 5.33 -0.80
N GLY A 9 -19.36 5.80 -2.04
CA GLY A 9 -19.72 4.96 -3.17
C GLY A 9 -18.56 4.08 -3.62
N ILE A 10 -17.36 4.64 -3.73
CA ILE A 10 -16.13 3.90 -4.09
C ILE A 10 -15.86 2.78 -3.09
N ALA A 11 -15.99 3.04 -1.79
CA ALA A 11 -15.79 2.02 -0.75
C ALA A 11 -16.68 0.79 -0.97
N LYS A 12 -17.96 0.99 -1.30
CA LYS A 12 -18.88 -0.12 -1.60
C LYS A 12 -18.45 -0.94 -2.81
N TYR A 13 -17.87 -0.31 -3.84
CA TYR A 13 -17.33 -1.03 -4.99
C TYR A 13 -16.11 -1.87 -4.59
N VAL A 14 -15.22 -1.30 -3.79
CA VAL A 14 -14.02 -2.00 -3.28
C VAL A 14 -14.42 -3.17 -2.37
N ASP A 15 -15.42 -3.00 -1.51
CA ASP A 15 -15.92 -4.06 -0.62
C ASP A 15 -16.60 -5.21 -1.38
N ALA A 16 -17.27 -4.89 -2.48
CA ALA A 16 -17.99 -5.87 -3.30
C ALA A 16 -17.10 -6.61 -4.31
N ALA A 17 -15.89 -6.12 -4.60
CA ALA A 17 -14.99 -6.73 -5.58
C ALA A 17 -14.52 -8.13 -5.13
N PRO A 18 -14.86 -9.23 -5.83
CA PRO A 18 -14.43 -10.57 -5.42
C PRO A 18 -12.91 -10.74 -5.45
N GLU A 19 -12.23 -10.06 -6.37
CA GLU A 19 -10.78 -10.14 -6.58
C GLU A 19 -10.00 -9.66 -5.35
N LEU A 20 -10.55 -8.73 -4.57
CA LEU A 20 -9.88 -8.19 -3.38
C LEU A 20 -10.24 -8.95 -2.10
N SER A 21 -11.03 -10.03 -2.20
CA SER A 21 -11.59 -10.72 -1.03
C SER A 21 -10.56 -11.36 -0.12
N ALA A 22 -9.45 -11.85 -0.68
CA ALA A 22 -8.38 -12.46 0.10
C ALA A 22 -7.53 -11.43 0.86
N VAL A 23 -7.29 -10.25 0.27
CA VAL A 23 -6.41 -9.22 0.86
C VAL A 23 -7.15 -8.29 1.83
N ARG A 24 -8.47 -8.10 1.65
CA ARG A 24 -9.28 -7.19 2.49
C ARG A 24 -9.18 -7.48 4.00
N PRO A 25 -9.30 -8.73 4.48
CA PRO A 25 -9.20 -9.03 5.92
C PRO A 25 -7.86 -8.60 6.53
N CYS A 26 -6.76 -8.75 5.78
CA CYS A 26 -5.42 -8.33 6.23
C CYS A 26 -5.31 -6.81 6.36
N LEU A 27 -5.93 -6.08 5.42
CA LEU A 27 -5.91 -4.61 5.41
C LEU A 27 -6.87 -4.02 6.44
N GLY A 28 -7.97 -4.71 6.76
CA GLY A 28 -8.93 -4.27 7.79
C GLY A 28 -8.35 -4.18 9.21
N ALA A 29 -7.14 -4.72 9.45
CA ALA A 29 -6.43 -4.56 10.72
C ALA A 29 -5.88 -3.13 10.94
N LEU A 30 -5.78 -2.31 9.89
CA LEU A 30 -5.25 -0.95 9.95
C LEU A 30 -6.35 0.10 10.14
N ASP A 31 -6.01 1.18 10.85
CA ASP A 31 -6.93 2.28 11.18
C ASP A 31 -7.04 3.33 10.06
N TYR A 32 -7.56 2.94 8.90
CA TYR A 32 -7.76 3.87 7.79
C TYR A 32 -8.78 4.98 8.10
N ALA A 33 -9.71 4.73 9.03
CA ALA A 33 -10.67 5.74 9.47
C ALA A 33 -9.97 6.86 10.24
N GLY A 34 -9.10 6.52 11.20
CA GLY A 34 -8.30 7.49 11.94
C GLY A 34 -7.24 8.17 11.06
N VAL A 35 -6.63 7.46 10.12
CA VAL A 35 -5.73 8.09 9.12
C VAL A 35 -6.50 9.18 8.35
N ARG A 36 -7.71 8.87 7.86
CA ARG A 36 -8.56 9.83 7.15
C ARG A 36 -8.91 11.04 8.02
N GLU A 37 -9.27 10.82 9.29
CA GLU A 37 -9.59 11.90 10.23
C GLU A 37 -8.38 12.82 10.45
N ARG A 38 -7.20 12.24 10.73
CA ARG A 38 -5.96 13.02 10.89
C ARG A 38 -5.60 13.82 9.65
N CYS A 39 -5.71 13.23 8.45
CA CYS A 39 -5.49 13.96 7.20
C CYS A 39 -6.49 15.13 7.03
N ASN A 40 -7.76 14.91 7.39
CA ASN A 40 -8.79 15.94 7.33
C ASN A 40 -8.49 17.09 8.29
N ASP A 41 -8.11 16.78 9.53
CA ASP A 41 -7.78 17.80 10.55
C ASP A 41 -6.55 18.63 10.18
N GLN A 42 -5.51 17.99 9.60
CA GLN A 42 -4.32 18.66 9.09
C GLN A 42 -4.63 19.57 7.91
N THR A 43 -5.44 19.10 6.96
CA THR A 43 -5.81 19.86 5.75
C THR A 43 -6.64 21.09 6.08
N HIS A 44 -7.55 20.97 7.05
CA HIS A 44 -8.45 22.06 7.44
C HIS A 44 -7.88 22.95 8.55
N HIS A 45 -6.69 22.64 9.08
CA HIS A 45 -6.11 23.30 10.25
C HIS A 45 -7.13 23.44 11.39
N ASN A 46 -7.85 22.36 11.66
CA ASN A 46 -8.95 22.36 12.63
C ASN A 46 -8.51 22.79 14.04
N PHE A 47 -7.20 22.72 14.32
CA PHE A 47 -6.58 23.14 15.55
C PHE A 47 -5.32 23.98 15.29
N LEU A 48 -5.05 24.95 16.18
CA LEU A 48 -3.91 25.87 16.07
C LEU A 48 -2.57 25.11 16.06
N ASP A 49 -2.47 24.04 16.83
CA ASP A 49 -1.28 23.19 16.87
C ASP A 49 -0.98 22.54 15.50
N HIS A 50 -1.99 22.14 14.71
CA HIS A 50 -1.79 21.65 13.34
C HIS A 50 -1.21 22.71 12.40
N LEU A 51 -1.62 23.96 12.55
CA LEU A 51 -0.99 25.06 11.81
C LEU A 51 0.48 25.22 12.23
N LEU A 52 0.76 25.18 13.54
CA LEU A 52 2.11 25.37 14.09
C LEU A 52 3.05 24.20 13.77
N LEU A 53 2.55 22.97 13.58
CA LEU A 53 3.36 21.82 13.16
C LEU A 53 4.08 22.08 11.82
N ASN A 54 3.49 22.89 10.95
CA ASN A 54 4.06 23.27 9.66
C ASN A 54 5.15 24.35 9.76
N ASP A 55 5.29 25.04 10.89
CA ASP A 55 6.35 26.03 11.09
C ASP A 55 7.58 25.39 11.76
N GLY A 56 8.68 25.26 11.02
CA GLY A 56 9.95 24.71 11.54
C GLY A 56 10.61 25.54 12.65
N LYS A 57 10.16 26.78 12.88
CA LYS A 57 10.75 27.70 13.88
C LYS A 57 10.06 27.62 15.23
N VAL A 58 8.85 27.06 15.30
CA VAL A 58 8.07 26.96 16.55
C VAL A 58 8.38 25.64 17.25
N TYR A 59 8.86 25.70 18.50
CA TYR A 59 9.04 24.49 19.29
C TYR A 59 7.67 23.93 19.72
N LEU A 60 7.42 22.67 19.38
CA LEU A 60 6.25 21.91 19.83
C LEU A 60 6.73 20.62 20.48
N LYS A 61 6.35 20.41 21.74
CA LYS A 61 6.84 19.30 22.57
C LYS A 61 6.59 17.92 21.94
N ASN A 62 5.46 17.74 21.27
CA ASN A 62 5.02 16.50 20.65
C ASN A 62 5.31 16.41 19.14
N ARG A 63 6.15 17.30 18.58
CA ARG A 63 6.45 17.30 17.13
C ARG A 63 6.99 15.96 16.64
N ALA A 64 7.89 15.34 17.40
CA ALA A 64 8.49 14.07 17.02
C ALA A 64 7.44 12.95 16.93
N GLU A 65 6.47 12.93 17.84
CA GLU A 65 5.35 11.99 17.83
C GLU A 65 4.46 12.20 16.59
N TRP A 66 4.15 13.46 16.24
CA TRP A 66 3.40 13.78 15.04
C TRP A 66 4.12 13.36 13.75
N ILE A 67 5.43 13.56 13.66
CA ILE A 67 6.23 13.11 12.50
C ILE A 67 6.23 11.58 12.41
N ALA A 68 6.39 10.88 13.53
CA ALA A 68 6.32 9.43 13.56
C ALA A 68 4.94 8.92 13.14
N GLN A 69 3.86 9.56 13.61
CA GLN A 69 2.49 9.23 13.22
C GLN A 69 2.27 9.47 11.72
N LEU A 70 2.71 10.61 11.18
CA LEU A 70 2.60 10.91 9.75
C LEU A 70 3.33 9.86 8.90
N GLY A 71 4.53 9.45 9.32
CA GLY A 71 5.27 8.37 8.68
C GLY A 71 4.52 7.04 8.73
N SER A 72 3.88 6.73 9.88
CA SER A 72 3.06 5.53 10.02
C SER A 72 1.84 5.56 9.10
N ASP A 73 1.11 6.67 9.08
CA ASP A 73 -0.10 6.86 8.26
C ASP A 73 0.24 6.77 6.77
N THR A 74 1.35 7.37 6.37
CA THR A 74 1.84 7.31 4.98
C THR A 74 2.13 5.87 4.58
N LEU A 75 2.80 5.11 5.44
CA LEU A 75 3.10 3.71 5.17
C LEU A 75 1.81 2.87 5.07
N ASP A 76 0.80 3.10 5.91
CA ASP A 76 -0.49 2.39 5.82
C ASP A 76 -1.19 2.68 4.48
N ILE A 77 -1.18 3.93 4.02
CA ILE A 77 -1.74 4.29 2.70
C ILE A 77 -0.99 3.60 1.56
N VAL A 78 0.35 3.57 1.63
CA VAL A 78 1.17 2.88 0.63
C VAL A 78 0.86 1.38 0.62
N ILE A 79 0.72 0.75 1.79
CA ILE A 79 0.35 -0.67 1.91
C ILE A 79 -1.02 -0.92 1.28
N LEU A 80 -2.03 -0.10 1.58
CA LEU A 80 -3.36 -0.23 0.97
C LEU A 80 -3.29 -0.17 -0.55
N HIS A 81 -2.59 0.83 -1.08
CA HIS A 81 -2.49 1.07 -2.51
C HIS A 81 -1.77 -0.08 -3.23
N LEU A 82 -0.62 -0.51 -2.70
CA LEU A 82 0.16 -1.59 -3.28
C LEU A 82 -0.58 -2.92 -3.19
N ALA A 83 -1.19 -3.24 -2.04
CA ALA A 83 -1.94 -4.48 -1.88
C ALA A 83 -3.06 -4.62 -2.91
N TYR A 84 -3.84 -3.57 -3.15
CA TYR A 84 -4.88 -3.61 -4.20
C TYR A 84 -4.28 -3.65 -5.60
N SER A 85 -3.23 -2.88 -5.89
CA SER A 85 -2.62 -2.86 -7.22
C SER A 85 -2.01 -4.22 -7.58
N PHE A 86 -1.33 -4.86 -6.64
CA PHE A 86 -0.75 -6.19 -6.77
C PHE A 86 -1.82 -7.27 -6.89
N CYS A 87 -2.89 -7.19 -6.09
CA CYS A 87 -3.99 -8.14 -6.18
C CYS A 87 -4.75 -8.05 -7.51
N LEU A 88 -4.91 -6.85 -8.07
CA LEU A 88 -5.55 -6.64 -9.37
C LEU A 88 -4.65 -7.06 -10.55
N SER A 89 -3.32 -7.00 -10.36
CA SER A 89 -2.35 -7.47 -11.35
C SER A 89 -1.01 -7.76 -10.68
N GLY A 90 -0.70 -9.05 -10.56
CA GLY A 90 0.52 -9.56 -9.92
C GLY A 90 1.81 -9.07 -10.58
N HIS A 91 1.77 -8.86 -11.90
CA HIS A 91 2.95 -8.43 -12.66
C HIS A 91 3.51 -7.05 -12.27
N HIS A 92 2.78 -6.23 -11.52
CA HIS A 92 3.35 -5.03 -10.91
C HIS A 92 4.45 -5.33 -9.88
N MET A 93 4.52 -6.57 -9.40
CA MET A 93 5.58 -7.07 -8.52
C MET A 93 6.72 -7.74 -9.30
N MET A 94 6.54 -7.99 -10.60
CA MET A 94 7.42 -8.84 -11.39
C MET A 94 8.85 -8.30 -11.46
N SER A 95 9.83 -9.20 -11.45
CA SER A 95 11.22 -8.86 -11.73
C SER A 95 11.41 -8.50 -13.20
N SER A 96 12.46 -7.73 -13.51
CA SER A 96 12.76 -7.35 -14.90
C SER A 96 13.35 -8.47 -15.73
N ASP A 97 13.87 -9.55 -15.11
CA ASP A 97 14.61 -10.63 -15.77
C ASP A 97 13.92 -11.17 -17.02
N TYR A 98 12.61 -11.41 -16.94
CA TYR A 98 11.80 -11.89 -18.07
C TYR A 98 11.82 -10.88 -19.23
N MET A 99 11.57 -9.60 -18.93
CA MET A 99 11.52 -8.54 -19.93
C MET A 99 12.90 -8.23 -20.50
N ASP A 100 13.92 -8.16 -19.64
CA ASP A 100 15.31 -7.89 -20.03
C ASP A 100 15.80 -8.96 -21.01
N ALA A 101 15.49 -10.25 -20.77
CA ALA A 101 15.81 -11.33 -21.69
C ALA A 101 15.16 -11.14 -23.07
N LEU A 102 13.87 -10.78 -23.11
CA LEU A 102 13.17 -10.50 -24.37
C LEU A 102 13.76 -9.30 -25.12
N GLU A 103 14.10 -8.23 -24.40
CA GLU A 103 14.66 -7.00 -25.00
C GLU A 103 16.00 -7.23 -25.67
N VAL A 104 16.82 -8.15 -25.15
CA VAL A 104 18.10 -8.54 -25.77
C VAL A 104 17.98 -9.71 -26.75
N GLY A 105 16.77 -10.18 -27.04
CA GLY A 105 16.52 -11.30 -27.97
C GLY A 105 16.94 -12.66 -27.44
N MET A 106 17.07 -12.82 -26.11
CA MET A 106 17.26 -14.10 -25.44
C MET A 106 15.92 -14.76 -25.15
N THR A 107 15.91 -16.08 -25.02
CA THR A 107 14.73 -16.81 -24.52
C THR A 107 14.69 -16.65 -22.99
N PRO A 108 13.59 -16.13 -22.41
CA PRO A 108 13.46 -16.02 -20.96
C PRO A 108 13.52 -17.38 -20.27
N GLU A 109 13.98 -17.39 -19.03
CA GLU A 109 13.98 -18.60 -18.20
C GLU A 109 12.53 -19.01 -17.90
N HIS A 110 12.27 -20.32 -17.93
CA HIS A 110 10.93 -20.82 -17.67
C HIS A 110 10.48 -20.49 -16.25
N GLY A 111 9.33 -19.81 -16.09
CA GLY A 111 8.80 -19.38 -14.80
C GLY A 111 9.28 -17.99 -14.37
N SER A 112 10.20 -17.36 -15.11
CA SER A 112 10.68 -16.01 -14.79
C SER A 112 9.61 -14.92 -14.90
N GLU A 113 8.49 -15.21 -15.57
CA GLU A 113 7.30 -14.36 -15.64
C GLU A 113 6.58 -14.15 -14.29
N ASP A 114 6.79 -15.07 -13.33
CA ASP A 114 6.15 -15.06 -12.02
C ASP A 114 7.11 -14.62 -10.89
N TRP A 115 8.38 -14.39 -11.23
CA TRP A 115 9.39 -13.93 -10.26
C TRP A 115 9.07 -12.53 -9.76
N VAL A 116 9.23 -12.33 -8.45
CA VAL A 116 9.01 -11.03 -7.81
C VAL A 116 10.33 -10.28 -7.66
N ALA A 117 10.33 -8.98 -7.98
CA ALA A 117 11.50 -8.14 -7.86
C ALA A 117 12.04 -8.12 -6.40
N PRO A 118 13.37 -8.23 -6.18
CA PRO A 118 13.93 -8.37 -4.83
C PRO A 118 13.57 -7.22 -3.86
N TYR A 119 13.44 -6.00 -4.38
CA TYR A 119 13.06 -4.84 -3.55
C TYR A 119 11.60 -4.91 -3.09
N VAL A 120 10.71 -5.54 -3.88
CA VAL A 120 9.31 -5.77 -3.51
C VAL A 120 9.25 -6.79 -2.38
N GLN A 121 9.98 -7.91 -2.49
CA GLN A 121 10.08 -8.91 -1.42
C GLN A 121 10.57 -8.27 -0.12
N ALA A 122 11.67 -7.52 -0.18
CA ALA A 122 12.23 -6.84 1.00
C ALA A 122 11.23 -5.86 1.62
N PHE A 123 10.54 -5.06 0.81
CA PHE A 123 9.51 -4.15 1.31
C PHE A 123 8.36 -4.90 1.99
N LEU A 124 7.85 -5.97 1.37
CA LEU A 124 6.77 -6.79 1.94
C LEU A 124 7.21 -7.42 3.27
N ALA A 125 8.38 -8.05 3.32
CA ALA A 125 8.89 -8.69 4.52
C ALA A 125 9.17 -7.70 5.66
N GLU A 126 9.84 -6.58 5.38
CA GLU A 126 10.31 -5.65 6.42
C GLU A 126 9.23 -4.66 6.88
N ARG A 127 8.34 -4.24 5.98
CA ARG A 127 7.39 -3.14 6.25
C ARG A 127 5.96 -3.61 6.34
N VAL A 128 5.58 -4.63 5.58
CA VAL A 128 4.19 -5.06 5.46
C VAL A 128 3.86 -6.19 6.43
N VAL A 129 4.67 -7.24 6.54
CA VAL A 129 4.42 -8.36 7.46
C VAL A 129 4.20 -7.92 8.91
N PRO A 130 4.99 -6.98 9.49
CA PRO A 130 4.77 -6.53 10.86
C PRO A 130 3.43 -5.80 11.08
N ARG A 131 2.82 -5.26 10.01
CA ARG A 131 1.60 -4.45 10.06
C ARG A 131 0.36 -5.22 9.65
N CYS A 132 0.48 -6.05 8.60
CA CYS A 132 -0.60 -6.83 8.02
C CYS A 132 -0.15 -8.30 7.90
N PRO A 133 -0.12 -9.05 9.02
CA PRO A 133 0.19 -10.47 8.97
C PRO A 133 -0.74 -11.22 8.01
N GLY A 134 -0.18 -12.08 7.18
CA GLY A 134 -0.93 -12.88 6.20
C GLY A 134 -1.20 -12.20 4.86
N LEU A 135 -0.83 -10.92 4.68
CA LEU A 135 -1.01 -10.26 3.38
C LEU A 135 -0.16 -10.89 2.26
N ILE A 136 1.07 -11.35 2.57
CA ILE A 136 1.91 -12.07 1.60
C ILE A 136 1.22 -13.35 1.12
N GLU A 137 0.71 -14.17 2.03
CA GLU A 137 0.00 -15.41 1.68
C GLU A 137 -1.26 -15.14 0.85
N ALA A 138 -2.01 -14.09 1.20
CA ALA A 138 -3.18 -13.68 0.43
C ALA A 138 -2.80 -13.28 -1.00
N LEU A 139 -1.75 -12.47 -1.17
CA LEU A 139 -1.25 -12.07 -2.49
C LEU A 139 -0.73 -13.25 -3.29
N ARG A 140 0.03 -14.15 -2.66
CA ARG A 140 0.56 -15.36 -3.31
C ARG A 140 -0.57 -16.22 -3.87
N LYS A 141 -1.61 -16.45 -3.06
CA LYS A 141 -2.77 -17.25 -3.47
C LYS A 141 -3.56 -16.63 -4.62
N GLU A 142 -3.76 -15.32 -4.61
CA GLU A 142 -4.55 -14.64 -5.66
C GLU A 142 -3.78 -14.41 -6.95
N THR A 143 -2.48 -14.15 -6.87
CA THR A 143 -1.69 -13.71 -8.03
C THR A 143 -0.88 -14.81 -8.69
N GLY A 144 -0.52 -15.88 -7.96
CA GLY A 144 0.38 -16.92 -8.44
C GLY A 144 1.86 -16.53 -8.47
N MET A 145 2.19 -15.27 -8.13
CA MET A 145 3.56 -14.76 -8.12
C MET A 145 4.41 -15.44 -7.03
N GLU A 146 5.71 -15.58 -7.28
CA GLU A 146 6.69 -16.20 -6.38
C GLU A 146 7.08 -15.25 -5.23
N LEU A 147 6.15 -15.03 -4.31
CA LEU A 147 6.37 -14.25 -3.09
C LEU A 147 7.07 -15.10 -2.01
N GLU A 148 8.06 -14.52 -1.33
CA GLU A 148 8.75 -15.13 -0.18
C GLU A 148 8.12 -14.64 1.14
N GLY A 149 7.82 -15.56 2.08
CA GLY A 149 7.26 -15.20 3.39
C GLY A 149 6.25 -16.20 3.94
#